data_AF-A0A9D7HB34-F1
#
_entry.id   AF-A0A9D7HB34-F1
#
_cell.length_a   1.000
_cell.length_b   1.000
_cell.length_c   1.000
_cell.angle_alpha   90.00
_cell.angle_beta   90.00
_cell.angle_gamma   90.00
#
_symmetry.space_group_name_H-M   'P 1'
#
loop_
_entity.id
_entity.type
_entity.pdbx_description
1 polymer ?
#
loop_
_entity_poly.entity_id
_entity_poly.type
_entity_poly.pdbx_seq_one_letter_code
_entity_poly.pdbx_strand_id
1 'polypeptide(L)' 'MAKVGDSIEKSVKSYNELVGSVESRVLPQARKFKELGAGDAGIEVASPAQIESAPRALAPPEQLELMPPPQTQKRAR' A
#
# COMPACT_ATOMS: atom_id res chain seq x y z
N MET A 1 11.56 17.15 9.48
CA MET A 1 11.19 16.22 8.39
C MET A 1 10.96 14.79 8.89
N ALA A 2 11.74 14.25 9.83
CA ALA A 2 11.56 12.88 10.36
C ALA A 2 10.13 12.55 10.83
N LYS A 3 9.51 13.42 11.65
CA LYS A 3 8.14 13.23 12.18
C LYS A 3 7.05 13.06 11.12
N VAL A 4 7.24 13.66 9.94
CA VAL A 4 6.30 13.52 8.82
C VAL A 4 6.44 12.13 8.19
N GLY A 5 7.68 11.66 8.02
CA GLY A 5 7.98 10.29 7.57
C GLY A 5 7.35 9.23 8.49
N ASP A 6 7.57 9.36 9.80
CA ASP A 6 7.02 8.43 10.80
C ASP A 6 5.49 8.39 10.77
N SER A 7 4.85 9.55 10.56
CA SER A 7 3.39 9.66 10.49
C SER A 7 2.84 8.93 9.27
N ILE A 8 3.50 9.06 8.12
CA ILE A 8 3.11 8.36 6.89
C ILE A 8 3.29 6.85 7.05
N GLU A 9 4.41 6.40 7.63
CA GLU A 9 4.64 4.98 7.92
C GLU A 9 3.53 4.38 8.79
N LYS A 10 3.16 5.09 9.86
CA LYS A 10 2.10 4.65 10.76
C LYS A 10 0.74 4.60 10.07
N SER A 11 0.41 5.59 9.23
CA SER A 11 -0.83 5.60 8.44
C SER A 11 -0.90 4.43 7.46
N VAL A 12 0.18 4.12 6.75
CA VAL A 12 0.25 2.98 5.83
C VAL A 12 0.05 1.67 6.61
N LYS A 13 0.71 1.51 7.76
CA LYS A 13 0.53 0.34 8.62
C LYS A 13 -0.92 0.15 9.04
N SER A 14 -1.56 1.19 9.57
CA SER A 14 -2.96 1.11 10.03
C SER A 14 -3.95 0.84 8.89
N TYR A 15 -3.71 1.39 7.70
CA TYR A 15 -4.51 1.08 6.52
C TYR A 15 -4.40 -0.41 6.15
N ASN A 16 -3.18 -0.96 6.13
CA ASN A 16 -2.97 -2.37 5.82
C ASN A 16 -3.61 -3.30 6.86
N GLU A 17 -3.52 -2.97 8.15
CA GLU A 17 -4.20 -3.71 9.23
C GLU A 17 -5.73 -3.71 9.06
N LEU A 18 -6.30 -2.55 8.70
CA LEU A 18 -7.73 -2.43 8.41
C LEU A 18 -8.14 -3.32 7.23
N VAL A 19 -7.42 -3.24 6.11
CA VAL A 19 -7.70 -4.03 4.91
C VAL A 19 -7.64 -5.53 5.23
N GLY A 20 -6.58 -6.00 5.89
CA GLY A 20 -6.46 -7.40 6.28
C GLY A 20 -7.57 -7.86 7.24
N SER A 21 -8.05 -6.99 8.14
CA SER A 21 -9.20 -7.27 9.00
C SER A 21 -10.50 -7.41 8.19
N VAL A 22 -10.73 -6.51 7.22
CA VAL A 22 -11.90 -6.57 6.33
C VAL A 22 -11.88 -7.87 5.49
N GLU A 23 -10.73 -8.24 4.93
CA GLU A 23 -10.58 -9.46 4.15
C GLU A 23 -10.83 -10.73 4.96
N SER A 24 -10.28 -10.78 6.18
CA SER A 24 -10.37 -11.98 7.03
C SER A 24 -11.71 -12.10 7.77
N ARG A 25 -12.37 -10.97 8.08
CA ARG A 25 -13.57 -10.98 8.96
C ARG A 25 -14.86 -10.58 8.25
N VAL A 26 -14.80 -9.64 7.30
CA VAL A 26 -16.00 -9.05 6.70
C VAL A 26 -16.37 -9.74 5.38
N LEU A 27 -15.43 -9.93 4.46
CA LEU A 27 -15.72 -10.54 3.16
C LEU A 27 -16.29 -11.97 3.24
N PRO A 28 -15.88 -12.84 4.19
CA PRO A 28 -16.52 -14.14 4.36
C PRO A 28 -17.98 -14.02 4.82
N GLN A 29 -18.30 -13.02 5.66
CA GLN A 29 -19.68 -12.79 6.10
C GLN A 29 -20.54 -12.23 4.96
N ALA A 30 -20.02 -11.29 4.17
CA ALA A 30 -20.70 -10.78 2.99
C ALA A 30 -21.05 -11.90 1.99
N ARG A 31 -20.15 -12.86 1.80
CA ARG A 31 -20.42 -14.07 1.00
C ARG A 31 -21.54 -14.93 1.59
N LYS A 32 -21.53 -15.18 2.90
CA LYS A 32 -22.61 -15.93 3.59
C LYS A 32 -23.97 -15.22 3.49
N PHE A 33 -24.02 -13.89 3.59
CA PHE A 33 -25.27 -13.15 3.41
C PHE A 33 -25.83 -13.31 1.99
N LYS A 34 -24.97 -13.32 0.98
CA LYS A 34 -25.37 -13.61 -0.41
C LYS A 34 -25.92 -15.03 -0.55
N GLU A 35 -25.25 -16.03 0.02
CA GLU A 35 -25.70 -17.44 -0.01
C GLU A 35 -27.08 -17.64 0.65
N LEU A 36 -27.37 -16.87 1.71
CA LEU A 36 -28.66 -16.90 2.41
C LEU A 36 -29.76 -16.10 1.68
N GLY A 37 -29.49 -15.54 0.49
CA GLY A 37 -30.46 -14.76 -0.28
C GLY A 37 -30.75 -13.37 0.30
N ALA A 38 -29.95 -12.91 1.27
CA ALA A 38 -30.09 -11.59 1.89
C ALA A 38 -29.30 -10.49 1.15
N GLY A 39 -28.78 -10.78 -0.05
CA GLY A 39 -27.98 -9.87 -0.86
C GLY A 39 -28.50 -9.74 -2.29
N ASP A 40 -28.18 -8.62 -2.94
CA ASP A 40 -28.54 -8.36 -4.33
C ASP A 40 -27.86 -9.40 -5.25
N ALA A 41 -28.65 -10.09 -6.08
CA ALA A 41 -28.23 -11.28 -6.82
C ALA A 41 -27.09 -11.02 -7.82
N GLY A 42 -26.82 -9.75 -8.16
CA GLY A 42 -25.78 -9.35 -9.12
C GLY A 42 -24.45 -8.91 -8.51
N ILE A 43 -24.34 -8.74 -7.19
CA ILE A 43 -23.11 -8.21 -6.58
C ILE A 43 -22.14 -9.36 -6.27
N GLU A 44 -21.00 -9.35 -6.94
CA GLU A 44 -19.89 -10.28 -6.68
C GLU A 44 -18.92 -9.65 -5.68
N VAL A 45 -18.73 -10.30 -4.53
CA VAL A 45 -17.83 -9.80 -3.49
C VAL A 45 -16.40 -10.17 -3.90
N ALA A 46 -15.77 -9.30 -4.69
CA ALA A 46 -14.37 -9.44 -5.09
C ALA A 46 -13.43 -9.21 -3.90
N SER A 47 -12.33 -9.97 -3.84
CA SER A 47 -11.25 -9.70 -2.90
C SER A 47 -10.57 -8.36 -3.28
N PRO A 48 -10.30 -7.48 -2.31
CA PRO A 48 -9.56 -6.25 -2.57
C PRO A 48 -8.12 -6.58 -3.01
N ALA A 49 -7.49 -5.65 -3.73
CA ALA A 49 -6.10 -5.81 -4.12
C ALA A 49 -5.19 -5.61 -2.89
N GLN A 50 -4.26 -6.55 -2.67
CA GLN A 50 -3.25 -6.44 -1.62
C GLN A 50 -2.31 -5.26 -1.92
N ILE A 51 -2.21 -4.30 -1.00
CA ILE A 51 -1.30 -3.16 -1.13
C ILE A 51 -0.04 -3.44 -0.28
N GLU A 52 1.06 -3.83 -0.92
CA GLU A 52 2.37 -4.08 -0.27
C GLU A 52 3.35 -2.89 -0.38
N SER A 53 2.86 -1.67 -0.58
CA SER A 53 3.75 -0.51 -0.74
C SER A 53 4.19 0.01 0.64
N ALA A 54 5.47 -0.16 0.97
CA ALA A 54 6.11 0.59 2.06
C ALA A 54 6.36 2.05 1.65
N PRO A 55 6.32 3.02 2.58
CA PRO A 55 6.80 4.37 2.31
C PRO A 55 8.24 4.34 1.80
N ARG A 56 8.60 5.23 0.87
CA ARG A 56 9.99 5.39 0.44
C ARG A 56 10.82 5.84 1.66
N ALA A 57 11.72 4.98 2.13
CA ALA A 57 12.67 5.34 3.16
C ALA A 57 13.56 6.50 2.66
N LEU A 58 13.70 7.54 3.48
CA LEU A 58 14.66 8.60 3.21
C LEU A 58 16.07 8.01 3.37
N ALA A 59 16.89 8.11 2.32
CA ALA A 59 18.27 7.68 2.40
C ALA A 59 19.01 8.46 3.50
N PRO A 60 19.83 7.80 4.33
CA PRO A 60 20.74 8.48 5.24
C PRO A 60 21.60 9.50 4.47
N PRO A 61 21.99 10.63 5.10
CA PRO A 61 22.77 11.66 4.44
C PRO A 61 24.06 11.11 3.78
N GLU A 62 24.71 10.12 4.39
CA GLU A 62 25.88 9.45 3.78
C GLU A 62 25.59 8.70 2.46
N GLN A 63 24.37 8.21 2.25
CA GLN A 63 23.94 7.57 1.00
C GLN A 63 23.57 8.58 -0.10
N LEU A 64 23.21 9.82 0.28
CA LEU A 64 22.95 10.90 -0.67
C LEU A 64 24.26 11.47 -1.25
N GLU A 65 25.35 11.46 -0.47
CA GLU A 65 26.67 11.89 -0.92
C GLU A 65 27.39 10.87 -1.81
N LEU A 66 27.10 9.57 -1.66
CA LEU A 66 27.73 8.50 -2.44
C LEU A 66 27.13 8.31 -3.84
N MET A 67 26.07 9.03 -4.19
CA MET A 67 25.47 8.96 -5.53
C MET A 67 26.23 9.94 -6.43
N PRO A 68 27.11 9.48 -7.34
CA PRO A 68 27.85 10.38 -8.20
C PRO A 68 26.87 11.22 -9.01
N PRO A 69 27.15 12.52 -9.23
CA PRO A 69 26.27 13.38 -10.01
C PRO A 69 26.02 12.73 -11.38
N PRO A 70 24.79 12.79 -11.92
CA PRO A 70 24.46 12.17 -13.20
C PRO A 70 25.41 12.72 -14.26
N GLN A 71 26.34 11.87 -14.73
CA GLN A 71 27.26 12.25 -15.78
C GLN A 71 26.44 12.42 -17.05
N THR A 72 26.17 13.67 -17.39
CA THR A 72 25.60 14.03 -18.69
C THR A 72 26.59 13.57 -19.75
N GLN A 73 26.33 12.41 -20.36
CA GLN A 73 27.04 12.02 -21.56
C GLN A 73 26.62 13.00 -22.64
N LYS A 74 27.44 14.04 -22.84
CA LYS A 74 27.39 14.86 -24.04
C LYS A 74 27.53 13.89 -25.21
N ARG A 75 26.42 13.61 -25.90
CA ARG A 75 26.43 12.94 -27.20
C ARG A 75 27.30 13.80 -28.11
N ALA A 76 28.54 13.37 -28.29
CA ALA A 76 29.45 13.97 -29.25
C ALA A 76 28.97 13.58 -30.64
N ARG A 77 28.68 14.64 -31.41
CA ARG A 77 28.61 14.81 -32.87
C ARG A 77 28.65 13.57 -33.75
#